data_AF-A0A2E0XVU8-F1
#
_entry.id   AF-A0A2E0XVU8-F1
#
_cell.length_a   1.000
_cell.length_b   1.000
_cell.length_c   1.000
_cell.angle_alpha   90.00
_cell.angle_beta   90.00
_cell.angle_gamma   90.00
#
_symmetry.space_group_name_H-M   'P 1'
#
loop_
_entity.id
_entity.type
_entity.pdbx_description
1 polymer ?
#
loop_
_entity_poly.entity_id
_entity_poly.type
_entity_poly.pdbx_seq_one_letter_code
_entity_poly.pdbx_strand_id
1 'polypeptide(L)'
;MAPRGPKERTSTMLKRAFAGVAVVGLCVAATSQLDTPTRKTEPLVPTSQSMPAPIRSAGGESMTSFRLATGLSRPVLVTHDGVNPDWIYVVEQRSGSTGRIKILNRSNGSLISTFLSVNGVNTGSEQGLLGLCFDPDYENNGYFYVHYTASNTSFITRYQRSSSNPQTANPSSATVVYSISQPYSNHNAGWLEFGPDGYLYISMGDGGSGGDPGNRAQNLNNQLGKMLRIDVSSLPYTIPPSNPFGDEIWSYGLRNVWRASFDRDTGDLWMGDVGQNAWEEIDFQPANSSGGENWGWRCYEGDNSYNTSGCPSSATMTFPIWEYSHGGSPFRCSITGGYVYRGSSMPWMNGTYFFGDYCSNQIWTLRYDGSSVSDYQERTSELTPNAGAIGAISSFGEDYYGELYVCDLNGEIFSIRPDQPTGACCFNDQCVPNQTSATCANVGGEYQGDNVNCADVNCLTPPSNDDCDNAAVAGEGNTNFDTENATDSGYTESCTFGQDVWYKFDPLYDGTMLASVTGTLFSPEIGFYEGSCPTGNFEAVACGESSFIYSVSEGTSYWFRIGNNSGDTGFGTLTISVIPSEENCEGDCNGDDVRDVNDMLALLADYGQSSDCDITGDDIITVDDILAFLSDFGVPCE
;
A
#
# COMPACT_ATOMS: atom_id res chain seq x y z
N MET A 1 82.74 -24.92 39.43
CA MET A 1 82.22 -26.12 40.13
C MET A 1 80.72 -26.19 39.87
N ALA A 2 80.25 -27.21 39.14
CA ALA A 2 78.84 -27.62 39.12
C ALA A 2 78.54 -28.42 40.43
N PRO A 3 77.30 -28.85 40.79
CA PRO A 3 76.11 -29.05 39.93
C PRO A 3 74.71 -28.91 40.59
N ARG A 4 73.67 -29.31 39.81
CA ARG A 4 72.32 -29.84 40.16
C ARG A 4 71.12 -28.87 40.21
N GLY A 5 70.19 -29.05 39.26
CA GLY A 5 68.74 -28.76 39.42
C GLY A 5 68.02 -29.88 40.20
N PRO A 6 66.72 -30.18 39.97
CA PRO A 6 65.63 -29.44 39.32
C PRO A 6 64.28 -29.49 40.11
N LYS A 7 63.19 -29.02 39.48
CA LYS A 7 61.79 -29.52 39.46
C LYS A 7 60.63 -28.72 40.09
N GLU A 8 59.66 -28.56 39.20
CA GLU A 8 58.25 -28.15 39.28
C GLU A 8 57.34 -29.03 40.16
N ARG A 9 56.16 -28.49 40.53
CA ARG A 9 54.78 -29.01 40.29
C ARG A 9 53.75 -28.15 41.05
N THR A 10 52.79 -27.48 40.37
CA THR A 10 51.36 -27.83 40.13
C THR A 10 50.57 -28.18 41.42
N SER A 11 49.35 -27.74 41.73
CA SER A 11 48.19 -27.39 40.90
C SER A 11 47.05 -26.68 41.70
N THR A 12 46.06 -26.20 40.92
CA THR A 12 44.59 -26.17 41.14
C THR A 12 43.89 -25.12 42.03
N MET A 13 43.16 -24.24 41.32
CA MET A 13 41.73 -23.86 41.43
C MET A 13 41.10 -23.51 42.79
N LEU A 14 40.46 -22.32 42.85
CA LEU A 14 39.03 -22.20 43.18
C LEU A 14 38.44 -20.87 42.68
N LYS A 15 37.14 -20.92 42.32
CA LYS A 15 36.30 -19.87 41.71
C LYS A 15 35.59 -19.00 42.77
N ARG A 16 35.03 -17.87 42.27
CA ARG A 16 33.90 -17.02 42.79
C ARG A 16 34.29 -16.03 43.90
N ALA A 17 33.75 -14.81 44.01
CA ALA A 17 32.71 -14.04 43.31
C ALA A 17 32.70 -12.59 43.89
N PHE A 18 32.24 -11.63 43.07
CA PHE A 18 31.55 -10.36 43.38
C PHE A 18 32.06 -9.40 44.48
N ALA A 19 32.32 -8.14 44.09
CA ALA A 19 31.82 -6.94 44.78
C ALA A 19 31.90 -5.72 43.84
N GLY A 20 30.76 -5.06 43.64
CA GLY A 20 30.67 -3.78 42.94
C GLY A 20 31.05 -2.61 43.84
N VAL A 21 31.40 -1.48 43.22
CA VAL A 21 31.45 -0.17 43.88
C VAL A 21 30.89 0.86 42.92
N ALA A 22 29.76 1.45 43.32
CA ALA A 22 29.22 2.69 42.80
C ALA A 22 30.03 3.87 43.37
N VAL A 23 30.31 4.88 42.56
CA VAL A 23 30.72 6.20 43.06
C VAL A 23 29.85 7.27 42.39
N VAL A 24 29.00 7.87 43.23
CA VAL A 24 28.31 9.14 43.01
C VAL A 24 29.26 10.26 43.48
N GLY A 25 29.39 11.34 42.71
CA GLY A 25 30.10 12.55 43.12
C GLY A 25 29.63 13.75 42.30
N LEU A 26 28.86 14.63 42.93
CA LEU A 26 28.18 15.80 42.38
C LEU A 26 28.97 17.10 42.70
N CYS A 27 29.07 17.99 41.70
CA CYS A 27 29.18 19.47 41.70
C CYS A 27 30.17 20.24 42.62
N VAL A 28 30.95 21.17 42.03
CA VAL A 28 30.89 22.64 42.28
C VAL A 28 31.43 23.41 41.05
N ALA A 29 30.72 24.47 40.66
CA ALA A 29 30.99 25.37 39.55
C ALA A 29 32.07 26.45 39.83
N ALA A 30 32.72 26.95 38.78
CA ALA A 30 33.30 28.28 38.75
C ALA A 30 33.09 28.90 37.36
N THR A 31 32.38 30.03 37.34
CA THR A 31 32.01 30.82 36.18
C THR A 31 33.07 31.89 35.88
N SER A 32 33.35 32.13 34.60
CA SER A 32 33.84 33.43 34.11
C SER A 32 33.18 33.73 32.77
N GLN A 33 32.28 34.72 32.81
CA GLN A 33 31.55 35.27 31.67
C GLN A 33 32.47 36.19 30.85
N LEU A 34 32.47 36.02 29.53
CA LEU A 34 32.79 37.07 28.58
C LEU A 34 31.62 37.19 27.61
N ASP A 35 30.93 38.32 27.68
CA ASP A 35 29.76 38.68 26.88
C ASP A 35 30.09 38.79 25.39
N THR A 36 29.28 38.14 24.56
CA THR A 36 29.07 38.49 23.14
C THR A 36 27.60 38.28 22.78
N PRO A 37 27.04 39.04 21.82
CA PRO A 37 25.65 39.49 21.85
C PRO A 37 24.66 38.38 21.47
N THR A 38 23.67 38.18 22.34
CA THR A 38 22.54 37.28 22.16
C THR A 38 21.58 37.82 21.09
N ARG A 39 21.46 37.12 19.97
CA ARG A 39 20.27 37.19 19.11
C ARG A 39 19.18 36.37 19.82
N LYS A 40 18.11 37.03 20.27
CA LYS A 40 16.94 36.36 20.83
C LYS A 40 16.33 35.43 19.78
N THR A 41 16.50 34.13 19.96
CA THR A 41 15.57 33.11 19.45
C THR A 41 15.00 32.43 20.68
N GLU A 42 13.73 32.69 20.97
CA GLU A 42 13.02 31.94 22.00
C GLU A 42 13.02 30.45 21.62
N PRO A 43 13.25 29.53 22.58
CA PRO A 43 13.03 28.12 22.33
C PRO A 43 11.53 27.88 22.25
N LEU A 44 11.02 27.59 21.06
CA LEU A 44 9.68 27.05 20.89
C LEU A 44 9.64 25.68 21.57
N VAL A 45 9.01 25.62 22.74
CA VAL A 45 8.60 24.38 23.38
C VAL A 45 7.58 23.72 22.45
N PRO A 46 7.80 22.48 21.95
CA PRO A 46 6.77 21.80 21.19
C PRO A 46 5.68 21.38 22.18
N THR A 47 4.53 22.07 22.14
CA THR A 47 3.30 21.58 22.75
C THR A 47 2.91 20.28 22.07
N SER A 48 2.76 19.21 22.86
CA SER A 48 2.21 17.92 22.42
C SER A 48 0.77 18.11 21.91
N GLN A 49 0.60 18.35 20.62
CA GLN A 49 -0.67 18.15 19.95
C GLN A 49 -0.66 16.72 19.43
N SER A 50 -1.62 15.91 19.87
CA SER A 50 -1.93 14.63 19.26
C SER A 50 -2.15 14.87 17.77
N MET A 51 -1.26 14.34 16.93
CA MET A 51 -1.45 14.42 15.50
C MET A 51 -2.76 13.68 15.15
N PRO A 52 -3.67 14.30 14.38
CA PRO A 52 -4.75 13.54 13.77
C PRO A 52 -4.14 12.44 12.89
N ALA A 53 -4.82 11.31 12.80
CA ALA A 53 -4.44 10.19 11.92
C ALA A 53 -4.04 10.71 10.53
N PRO A 54 -3.04 10.10 9.87
CA PRO A 54 -2.55 10.57 8.58
C PRO A 54 -3.74 10.72 7.63
N ILE A 55 -3.91 11.95 7.12
CA ILE A 55 -4.84 12.22 6.02
C ILE A 55 -4.31 11.40 4.85
N ARG A 56 -5.07 10.38 4.45
CA ARG A 56 -4.82 9.56 3.27
C ARG A 56 -4.63 10.50 2.07
N SER A 57 -3.39 10.61 1.60
CA SER A 57 -3.11 11.30 0.35
C SER A 57 -3.85 10.57 -0.77
N ALA A 58 -4.54 11.33 -1.61
CA ALA A 58 -5.33 10.82 -2.72
C ALA A 58 -4.43 10.01 -3.68
N GLY A 59 -4.61 8.68 -3.71
CA GLY A 59 -4.30 7.83 -4.87
C GLY A 59 -3.15 6.81 -4.78
N GLY A 60 -2.41 6.70 -3.67
CA GLY A 60 -1.42 5.61 -3.50
C GLY A 60 -1.98 4.45 -2.70
N GLU A 61 -1.83 3.21 -3.19
CA GLU A 61 -2.13 1.99 -2.42
C GLU A 61 -1.16 1.88 -1.21
N SER A 62 -1.63 1.32 -0.09
CA SER A 62 -0.78 1.10 1.09
C SER A 62 0.26 -0.01 0.83
N MET A 63 1.34 -0.03 1.59
CA MET A 63 2.30 -1.15 1.58
C MET A 63 2.20 -1.99 2.84
N THR A 64 2.72 -3.21 2.78
CA THR A 64 2.94 -4.08 3.94
C THR A 64 4.26 -4.83 3.80
N SER A 65 4.65 -5.57 4.83
CA SER A 65 5.72 -6.55 4.72
C SER A 65 5.22 -7.97 4.98
N PHE A 66 5.83 -8.95 4.31
CA PHE A 66 5.49 -10.35 4.49
C PHE A 66 6.73 -11.15 4.84
N ARG A 67 6.67 -11.93 5.92
CA ARG A 67 7.79 -12.79 6.30
C ARG A 67 7.93 -13.91 5.29
N LEU A 68 8.97 -13.80 4.45
CA LEU A 68 9.28 -14.76 3.40
C LEU A 68 10.02 -15.97 3.97
N ALA A 69 11.03 -15.74 4.81
CA ALA A 69 11.86 -16.80 5.36
C ALA A 69 12.22 -16.54 6.83
N THR A 70 12.52 -17.61 7.57
CA THR A 70 12.96 -17.57 8.97
C THR A 70 13.95 -18.71 9.25
N GLY A 71 14.65 -18.65 10.37
CA GLY A 71 15.63 -19.68 10.78
C GLY A 71 17.00 -19.56 10.12
N LEU A 72 17.31 -18.40 9.53
CA LEU A 72 18.62 -18.10 8.97
C LEU A 72 19.62 -17.71 10.06
N SER A 73 20.91 -17.90 9.80
CA SER A 73 21.98 -17.56 10.73
C SER A 73 22.53 -16.16 10.48
N ARG A 74 21.96 -15.15 11.15
CA ARG A 74 22.42 -13.75 11.09
C ARG A 74 22.57 -13.27 9.63
N PRO A 75 21.49 -13.25 8.85
CA PRO A 75 21.58 -12.81 7.47
C PRO A 75 21.96 -11.32 7.46
N VAL A 76 22.78 -10.94 6.49
CA VAL A 76 23.31 -9.57 6.35
C VAL A 76 23.16 -9.03 4.93
N LEU A 77 22.76 -9.83 3.96
CA LEU A 77 22.51 -9.37 2.60
C LEU A 77 21.47 -10.28 1.94
N VAL A 78 20.60 -9.68 1.15
CA VAL A 78 19.72 -10.35 0.19
C VAL A 78 19.93 -9.70 -1.18
N THR A 79 20.11 -10.50 -2.22
CA THR A 79 20.40 -10.01 -3.58
C THR A 79 19.99 -11.05 -4.63
N HIS A 80 20.21 -10.76 -5.91
CA HIS A 80 19.97 -11.65 -7.04
C HIS A 80 21.25 -11.85 -7.87
N ASP A 81 21.26 -12.86 -8.73
CA ASP A 81 22.39 -13.16 -9.62
C ASP A 81 22.29 -12.48 -11.00
N GLY A 82 21.18 -11.79 -11.26
CA GLY A 82 20.92 -11.13 -12.54
C GLY A 82 20.55 -12.09 -13.67
N VAL A 83 20.36 -13.38 -13.37
CA VAL A 83 20.11 -14.43 -14.36
C VAL A 83 18.86 -15.22 -14.03
N ASN A 84 18.72 -15.69 -12.79
CA ASN A 84 17.59 -16.49 -12.36
C ASN A 84 16.54 -15.65 -11.61
N PRO A 85 15.36 -15.41 -12.21
CA PRO A 85 14.33 -14.58 -11.61
C PRO A 85 13.58 -15.24 -10.44
N ASP A 86 13.77 -16.54 -10.21
CA ASP A 86 13.07 -17.29 -9.15
C ASP A 86 13.91 -17.41 -7.87
N TRP A 87 15.15 -16.93 -7.89
CA TRP A 87 16.12 -17.11 -6.80
C TRP A 87 16.46 -15.78 -6.14
N ILE A 88 16.53 -15.82 -4.82
CA ILE A 88 17.25 -14.80 -4.04
C ILE A 88 18.41 -15.46 -3.31
N TYR A 89 19.50 -14.72 -3.20
CA TYR A 89 20.71 -15.12 -2.52
C TYR A 89 20.79 -14.40 -1.19
N VAL A 90 20.95 -15.16 -0.10
CA VAL A 90 21.06 -14.61 1.26
C VAL A 90 22.42 -14.92 1.85
N VAL A 91 23.14 -13.89 2.28
CA VAL A 91 24.42 -14.02 2.98
C VAL A 91 24.19 -14.15 4.47
N GLU A 92 24.49 -15.32 5.03
CA GLU A 92 24.57 -15.58 6.47
C GLU A 92 25.95 -15.17 6.99
N GLN A 93 25.99 -14.20 7.91
CA GLN A 93 27.25 -13.67 8.44
C GLN A 93 28.13 -14.78 9.02
N ARG A 94 27.50 -15.65 9.84
CA ARG A 94 28.15 -16.83 10.43
C ARG A 94 27.19 -17.74 11.20
N SER A 95 27.56 -19.00 11.25
CA SER A 95 27.15 -20.00 12.25
C SER A 95 28.42 -20.64 12.81
N GLY A 96 28.82 -20.26 14.03
CA GLY A 96 30.17 -20.54 14.52
C GLY A 96 31.19 -19.70 13.77
N SER A 97 32.18 -20.33 13.14
CA SER A 97 33.20 -19.68 12.28
C SER A 97 33.00 -19.97 10.79
N THR A 98 31.78 -20.31 10.38
CA THR A 98 31.42 -20.56 8.98
C THR A 98 30.38 -19.54 8.52
N GLY A 99 30.74 -18.69 7.55
CA GLY A 99 29.78 -17.87 6.79
C GLY A 99 29.19 -18.67 5.64
N ARG A 100 27.95 -18.37 5.23
CA ARG A 100 27.27 -19.12 4.17
C ARG A 100 26.50 -18.21 3.22
N ILE A 101 26.34 -18.67 2.00
CA ILE A 101 25.41 -18.09 1.04
C ILE A 101 24.31 -19.12 0.81
N LYS A 102 23.06 -18.71 0.97
CA LYS A 102 21.86 -19.54 0.77
C LYS A 102 21.15 -19.10 -0.51
N ILE A 103 20.56 -20.06 -1.23
CA ILE A 103 19.60 -19.77 -2.28
C ILE A 103 18.22 -20.08 -1.72
N LEU A 104 17.32 -19.10 -1.75
CA LEU A 104 15.92 -19.28 -1.41
C LEU A 104 15.07 -19.11 -2.67
N ASN A 105 13.94 -19.82 -2.72
CA ASN A 105 12.93 -19.58 -3.72
C ASN A 105 12.24 -18.24 -3.42
N ARG A 106 12.28 -17.31 -4.38
CA ARG A 106 11.75 -15.95 -4.25
C ARG A 106 10.25 -15.91 -3.93
N SER A 107 9.47 -16.85 -4.47
CA SER A 107 8.00 -16.85 -4.35
C SER A 107 7.49 -17.30 -2.97
N ASN A 108 8.23 -18.19 -2.30
CA ASN A 108 7.75 -18.84 -1.08
C ASN A 108 8.80 -18.95 0.05
N GLY A 109 10.02 -18.46 -0.18
CA GLY A 109 11.10 -18.42 0.80
C GLY A 109 11.74 -19.77 1.13
N SER A 110 11.32 -20.86 0.48
CA SER A 110 11.87 -22.19 0.75
C SER A 110 13.36 -22.25 0.40
N LEU A 111 14.14 -22.90 1.28
CA LEU A 111 15.57 -23.11 1.05
C LEU A 111 15.77 -24.07 -0.13
N ILE A 112 16.44 -23.58 -1.18
CA ILE A 112 16.84 -24.39 -2.33
C ILE A 112 18.18 -25.08 -2.04
N SER A 113 19.20 -24.31 -1.62
CA SER A 113 20.53 -24.85 -1.36
C SER A 113 21.37 -23.95 -0.46
N THR A 114 22.49 -24.50 0.03
CA THR A 114 23.62 -23.68 0.47
C THR A 114 24.58 -23.53 -0.72
N PHE A 115 24.62 -22.34 -1.31
CA PHE A 115 25.43 -22.04 -2.49
C PHE A 115 26.92 -22.13 -2.20
N LEU A 116 27.38 -21.48 -1.13
CA LEU A 116 28.79 -21.46 -0.69
C LEU A 116 28.88 -21.53 0.84
N SER A 117 29.95 -22.12 1.34
CA SER A 117 30.36 -22.04 2.75
C SER A 117 31.82 -21.58 2.84
N VAL A 118 32.06 -20.50 3.59
CA VAL A 118 33.38 -19.93 3.84
C VAL A 118 33.75 -20.22 5.29
N ASN A 119 34.77 -21.06 5.50
CA ASN A 119 35.20 -21.50 6.82
C ASN A 119 36.31 -20.60 7.37
N GLY A 120 36.38 -20.48 8.70
CA GLY A 120 37.43 -19.72 9.37
C GLY A 120 37.22 -18.21 9.35
N VAL A 121 35.98 -17.75 9.13
CA VAL A 121 35.66 -16.33 9.25
C VAL A 121 35.85 -15.87 10.70
N ASN A 122 36.30 -14.63 10.87
CA ASN A 122 36.35 -13.97 12.16
C ASN A 122 34.92 -13.82 12.74
N THR A 123 34.86 -13.65 14.06
CA THR A 123 33.61 -13.74 14.85
C THR A 123 33.41 -12.60 15.84
N GLY A 124 34.29 -11.58 15.84
CA GLY A 124 34.19 -10.43 16.72
C GLY A 124 33.33 -9.33 16.12
N SER A 125 32.46 -8.70 16.93
CA SER A 125 31.61 -7.57 16.55
C SER A 125 30.94 -7.73 15.17
N GLU A 126 31.42 -7.02 14.15
CA GLU A 126 30.84 -6.95 12.79
C GLU A 126 31.44 -7.99 11.83
N GLN A 127 32.49 -8.69 12.25
CA GLN A 127 33.23 -9.64 11.42
C GLN A 127 32.40 -10.86 11.00
N GLY A 128 32.69 -11.38 9.81
CA GLY A 128 32.08 -12.57 9.24
C GLY A 128 32.21 -12.62 7.73
N LEU A 129 31.25 -13.29 7.07
CA LEU A 129 30.96 -13.12 5.65
C LEU A 129 29.99 -11.95 5.49
N LEU A 130 30.34 -10.95 4.70
CA LEU A 130 29.69 -9.63 4.77
C LEU A 130 29.04 -9.20 3.47
N GLY A 131 29.64 -9.54 2.33
CA GLY A 131 29.14 -9.12 1.02
C GLY A 131 29.21 -10.22 -0.03
N LEU A 132 28.34 -10.09 -1.02
CA LEU A 132 28.26 -10.90 -2.23
C LEU A 132 27.86 -9.98 -3.39
N CYS A 133 28.58 -10.05 -4.50
CA CYS A 133 28.11 -9.53 -5.78
C CYS A 133 28.42 -10.53 -6.89
N PHE A 134 27.62 -10.50 -7.95
CA PHE A 134 27.81 -11.32 -9.14
C PHE A 134 28.52 -10.51 -10.21
N ASP A 135 29.36 -11.16 -11.00
CA ASP A 135 29.98 -10.54 -12.17
C ASP A 135 28.88 -10.12 -13.18
N PRO A 136 28.99 -8.97 -13.86
CA PRO A 136 27.99 -8.56 -14.85
C PRO A 136 27.78 -9.59 -15.98
N ASP A 137 28.78 -10.43 -16.24
CA ASP A 137 28.72 -11.53 -17.21
C ASP A 137 28.52 -12.92 -16.54
N TYR A 138 27.91 -12.93 -15.33
CA TYR A 138 27.69 -14.15 -14.54
C TYR A 138 26.96 -15.27 -15.28
N GLU A 139 26.05 -14.94 -16.20
CA GLU A 139 25.36 -15.92 -17.03
C GLU A 139 26.36 -16.81 -17.79
N ASN A 140 27.41 -16.20 -18.35
CA ASN A 140 28.38 -16.86 -19.19
C ASN A 140 29.59 -17.36 -18.40
N ASN A 141 30.13 -16.54 -17.49
CA ASN A 141 31.37 -16.86 -16.79
C ASN A 141 31.16 -17.55 -15.43
N GLY A 142 29.98 -17.39 -14.82
CA GLY A 142 29.65 -17.92 -13.50
C GLY A 142 30.45 -17.32 -12.34
N TYR A 143 31.13 -16.19 -12.52
CA TYR A 143 31.97 -15.55 -11.51
C TYR A 143 31.17 -14.69 -10.54
N PHE A 144 31.55 -14.75 -9.27
CA PHE A 144 30.98 -13.92 -8.21
C PHE A 144 32.05 -13.63 -7.17
N TYR A 145 31.86 -12.57 -6.40
CA TYR A 145 32.84 -12.03 -5.47
C TYR A 145 32.24 -11.96 -4.08
N VAL A 146 33.04 -12.29 -3.07
CA VAL A 146 32.61 -12.23 -1.67
C VAL A 146 33.57 -11.38 -0.86
N HIS A 147 33.02 -10.59 0.06
CA HIS A 147 33.79 -9.88 1.09
C HIS A 147 33.61 -10.59 2.43
N TYR A 148 34.71 -11.06 3.03
CA TYR A 148 34.69 -11.63 4.38
C TYR A 148 35.95 -11.26 5.16
N THR A 149 35.86 -11.34 6.49
CA THR A 149 37.00 -11.16 7.38
C THR A 149 37.52 -12.52 7.87
N ALA A 150 38.82 -12.77 7.75
CA ALA A 150 39.50 -13.93 8.34
C ALA A 150 40.91 -13.52 8.78
N SER A 151 41.43 -14.11 9.88
CA SER A 151 42.76 -13.80 10.39
C SER A 151 43.04 -12.28 10.54
N ASN A 152 42.04 -11.50 10.96
CA ASN A 152 42.11 -10.03 11.10
C ASN A 152 42.46 -9.32 9.78
N THR A 153 41.92 -9.82 8.67
CA THR A 153 42.11 -9.30 7.31
C THR A 153 40.77 -9.37 6.58
N SER A 154 40.39 -8.30 5.89
CA SER A 154 39.30 -8.33 4.91
C SER A 154 39.81 -8.93 3.62
N PHE A 155 39.08 -9.89 3.06
CA PHE A 155 39.36 -10.56 1.80
C PHE A 155 38.21 -10.34 0.83
N ILE A 156 38.56 -9.94 -0.39
CA ILE A 156 37.68 -9.94 -1.53
C ILE A 156 38.15 -11.11 -2.39
N THR A 157 37.30 -12.13 -2.51
CA THR A 157 37.66 -13.39 -3.16
C THR A 157 36.67 -13.67 -4.27
N ARG A 158 37.18 -13.90 -5.48
CA ARG A 158 36.39 -14.39 -6.61
C ARG A 158 36.22 -15.90 -6.50
N TYR A 159 35.00 -16.35 -6.74
CA TYR A 159 34.62 -17.75 -6.91
C TYR A 159 33.92 -17.91 -8.25
N GLN A 160 33.73 -19.16 -8.66
CA GLN A 160 32.95 -19.55 -9.83
C GLN A 160 31.84 -20.53 -9.42
N ARG A 161 30.65 -20.40 -10.02
CA ARG A 161 29.57 -21.38 -9.85
C ARG A 161 30.02 -22.76 -10.37
N SER A 162 29.44 -23.82 -9.83
CA SER A 162 29.69 -25.16 -10.34
C SER A 162 29.15 -25.30 -11.76
N SER A 163 29.96 -25.82 -12.67
CA SER A 163 29.55 -26.09 -14.06
C SER A 163 28.54 -27.23 -14.17
N SER A 164 28.42 -28.09 -13.15
CA SER A 164 27.47 -29.22 -13.13
C SER A 164 26.20 -28.93 -12.34
N ASN A 165 26.19 -27.89 -11.51
CA ASN A 165 25.02 -27.51 -10.71
C ASN A 165 25.01 -26.00 -10.42
N PRO A 166 24.16 -25.21 -11.10
CA PRO A 166 24.10 -23.76 -10.89
C PRO A 166 23.63 -23.37 -9.46
N GLN A 167 23.05 -24.30 -8.70
CA GLN A 167 22.63 -24.06 -7.31
C GLN A 167 23.78 -24.16 -6.30
N THR A 168 25.02 -24.40 -6.74
CA THR A 168 26.20 -24.49 -5.85
C THR A 168 27.42 -23.81 -6.47
N ALA A 169 28.24 -23.19 -5.63
CA ALA A 169 29.57 -22.72 -6.00
C ALA A 169 30.59 -23.86 -6.12
N ASN A 170 31.70 -23.62 -6.82
CA ASN A 170 32.89 -24.45 -6.73
C ASN A 170 33.89 -23.83 -5.73
N PRO A 171 34.02 -24.31 -4.49
CA PRO A 171 34.92 -23.71 -3.51
C PRO A 171 36.40 -23.74 -3.90
N SER A 172 36.81 -24.68 -4.77
CA SER A 172 38.20 -24.79 -5.24
C SER A 172 38.60 -23.71 -6.25
N SER A 173 37.64 -22.94 -6.77
CA SER A 173 37.88 -21.82 -7.69
C SER A 173 38.32 -20.52 -6.99
N ALA A 174 38.37 -20.53 -5.65
CA ALA A 174 38.69 -19.36 -4.84
C ALA A 174 39.98 -18.67 -5.29
N THR A 175 39.87 -17.41 -5.69
CA THR A 175 41.00 -16.55 -6.05
C THR A 175 40.90 -15.24 -5.25
N VAL A 176 41.86 -14.97 -4.37
CA VAL A 176 41.92 -13.69 -3.65
C VAL A 176 42.26 -12.58 -4.65
N VAL A 177 41.36 -11.61 -4.74
CA VAL A 177 41.46 -10.43 -5.61
C VAL A 177 42.12 -9.30 -4.83
N TYR A 178 41.61 -8.99 -3.64
CA TYR A 178 42.11 -7.92 -2.80
C TYR A 178 42.11 -8.37 -1.34
N SER A 179 43.06 -7.86 -0.55
CA SER A 179 43.08 -8.08 0.89
C SER A 179 43.70 -6.92 1.65
N ILE A 180 43.16 -6.59 2.81
CA ILE A 180 43.67 -5.54 3.69
C ILE A 180 43.55 -5.93 5.16
N SER A 181 44.60 -5.66 5.94
CA SER A 181 44.60 -5.96 7.38
C SER A 181 43.59 -5.06 8.11
N GLN A 182 42.81 -5.68 8.99
CA GLN A 182 41.83 -5.02 9.85
C GLN A 182 42.40 -4.88 11.26
N PRO A 183 42.68 -3.67 11.76
CA PRO A 183 43.31 -3.48 13.06
C PRO A 183 42.35 -3.70 14.24
N TYR A 184 41.04 -3.60 14.02
CA TYR A 184 40.01 -3.88 15.02
C TYR A 184 38.89 -4.76 14.44
N SER A 185 38.05 -5.30 15.33
CA SER A 185 36.93 -6.19 14.98
C SER A 185 35.66 -5.47 14.55
N ASN A 186 35.66 -4.13 14.55
CA ASN A 186 34.55 -3.29 14.16
C ASN A 186 34.98 -2.35 13.02
N HIS A 187 34.00 -1.74 12.37
CA HIS A 187 34.12 -0.93 11.16
C HIS A 187 34.84 -1.66 10.03
N ASN A 188 34.39 -2.88 9.77
CA ASN A 188 34.91 -3.69 8.67
C ASN A 188 34.14 -3.46 7.36
N ALA A 189 33.08 -2.63 7.39
CA ALA A 189 32.12 -2.44 6.30
C ALA A 189 31.65 -3.80 5.76
N GLY A 190 31.65 -3.99 4.44
CA GLY A 190 31.34 -5.29 3.87
C GLY A 190 30.68 -5.28 2.51
N TRP A 191 30.13 -4.15 2.09
CA TRP A 191 29.47 -4.01 0.80
C TRP A 191 30.48 -4.00 -0.35
N LEU A 192 30.11 -4.68 -1.43
CA LEU A 192 30.80 -4.66 -2.72
C LEU A 192 29.75 -4.86 -3.83
N GLU A 193 29.92 -4.19 -4.96
CA GLU A 193 29.02 -4.28 -6.11
C GLU A 193 29.73 -3.80 -7.37
N PHE A 194 29.29 -4.27 -8.54
CA PHE A 194 29.75 -3.70 -9.80
C PHE A 194 28.98 -2.42 -10.08
N GLY A 195 29.70 -1.34 -10.32
CA GLY A 195 29.09 -0.09 -10.77
C GLY A 195 28.59 -0.17 -12.21
N PRO A 196 27.78 0.80 -12.66
CA PRO A 196 27.29 0.87 -14.04
C PRO A 196 28.43 1.03 -15.07
N ASP A 197 29.63 1.38 -14.61
CA ASP A 197 30.85 1.49 -15.42
C ASP A 197 31.61 0.15 -15.58
N GLY A 198 31.13 -0.93 -14.97
CA GLY A 198 31.70 -2.28 -15.06
C GLY A 198 32.87 -2.55 -14.12
N TYR A 199 33.20 -1.64 -13.20
CA TYR A 199 34.25 -1.85 -12.20
C TYR A 199 33.69 -2.32 -10.86
N LEU A 200 34.50 -3.01 -10.07
CA LEU A 200 34.10 -3.49 -8.75
C LEU A 200 34.34 -2.39 -7.71
N TYR A 201 33.27 -1.94 -7.06
CA TYR A 201 33.30 -1.00 -5.94
C TYR A 201 33.31 -1.77 -4.63
N ILE A 202 34.11 -1.32 -3.67
CA ILE A 202 34.30 -2.01 -2.39
C ILE A 202 34.32 -0.99 -1.26
N SER A 203 33.34 -1.08 -0.36
CA SER A 203 33.33 -0.29 0.87
C SER A 203 34.36 -0.84 1.87
N MET A 204 35.16 0.06 2.43
CA MET A 204 36.08 -0.23 3.52
C MET A 204 35.85 0.77 4.65
N GLY A 205 35.44 0.27 5.81
CA GLY A 205 35.37 1.09 7.01
C GLY A 205 36.77 1.57 7.41
N ASP A 206 36.83 2.53 8.33
CA ASP A 206 38.09 3.07 8.86
C ASP A 206 38.93 1.99 9.56
N GLY A 207 38.36 0.80 9.81
CA GLY A 207 39.00 -0.35 10.43
C GLY A 207 38.88 -0.34 11.95
N GLY A 208 38.04 0.52 12.52
CA GLY A 208 37.50 0.40 13.87
C GLY A 208 38.20 1.26 14.92
N SER A 209 37.81 1.02 16.18
CA SER A 209 38.01 1.94 17.31
C SER A 209 37.22 3.26 17.18
N GLY A 210 37.16 4.02 18.28
CA GLY A 210 36.45 5.29 18.31
C GLY A 210 37.29 6.43 17.74
N GLY A 211 36.70 7.22 16.86
CA GLY A 211 37.29 8.47 16.37
C GLY A 211 38.50 8.28 15.47
N ASP A 212 38.60 7.16 14.74
CA ASP A 212 39.69 6.81 13.81
C ASP A 212 41.09 7.24 14.29
N PRO A 213 41.66 6.56 15.31
CA PRO A 213 42.90 6.99 15.95
C PRO A 213 44.12 7.01 15.00
N GLY A 214 44.05 6.29 13.88
CA GLY A 214 45.10 6.25 12.86
C GLY A 214 44.97 7.31 11.77
N ASN A 215 43.93 8.15 11.81
CA ASN A 215 43.59 9.09 10.72
C ASN A 215 43.54 8.39 9.35
N ARG A 216 43.05 7.15 9.31
CA ARG A 216 43.02 6.30 8.12
C ARG A 216 42.04 6.85 7.10
N ALA A 217 40.87 7.32 7.54
CA ALA A 217 39.82 7.82 6.65
C ALA A 217 40.29 9.03 5.81
N GLN A 218 41.06 9.95 6.40
CA GLN A 218 41.64 11.11 5.71
C GLN A 218 43.02 10.85 5.06
N ASN A 219 43.71 9.77 5.42
CA ASN A 219 45.02 9.44 4.85
C ASN A 219 44.86 8.69 3.53
N LEU A 220 45.22 9.33 2.41
CA LEU A 220 45.19 8.75 1.07
C LEU A 220 46.26 7.67 0.83
N ASN A 221 47.21 7.46 1.74
CA ASN A 221 48.15 6.33 1.66
C ASN A 221 47.63 5.07 2.36
N ASN A 222 46.32 5.02 2.67
CA ASN A 222 45.66 3.92 3.35
C ASN A 222 44.26 3.69 2.78
N GLN A 223 43.94 2.43 2.47
CA GLN A 223 42.68 2.04 1.85
C GLN A 223 41.52 1.79 2.84
N LEU A 224 41.71 2.05 4.15
CA LEU A 224 40.63 2.04 5.15
C LEU A 224 39.92 3.40 5.22
N GLY A 225 38.60 3.37 5.44
CA GLY A 225 37.72 4.54 5.45
C GLY A 225 37.54 5.13 4.05
N LYS A 226 37.34 4.24 3.07
CA LYS A 226 37.34 4.52 1.62
C LYS A 226 36.23 3.75 0.91
N MET A 227 35.77 4.31 -0.19
CA MET A 227 35.21 3.52 -1.29
C MET A 227 36.37 3.21 -2.23
N LEU A 228 36.61 1.92 -2.49
CA LEU A 228 37.60 1.48 -3.46
C LEU A 228 36.91 1.15 -4.79
N ARG A 229 37.63 1.27 -5.90
CA ARG A 229 37.17 0.91 -7.24
C ARG A 229 38.31 0.24 -8.02
N ILE A 230 38.11 -1.02 -8.41
CA ILE A 230 39.14 -1.85 -9.06
C ILE A 230 38.61 -2.54 -10.31
N ASP A 231 39.50 -2.83 -11.26
CA ASP A 231 39.20 -3.60 -12.47
C ASP A 231 39.62 -5.06 -12.30
N VAL A 232 38.65 -5.96 -12.29
CA VAL A 232 38.84 -7.40 -12.09
C VAL A 232 38.81 -8.20 -13.40
N SER A 233 38.81 -7.54 -14.56
CA SER A 233 38.91 -8.18 -15.88
C SER A 233 40.23 -8.95 -16.07
N SER A 234 41.27 -8.57 -15.31
CA SER A 234 42.50 -9.32 -15.17
C SER A 234 42.84 -9.49 -13.69
N LEU A 235 43.28 -10.69 -13.29
CA LEU A 235 43.58 -10.99 -11.90
C LEU A 235 45.03 -10.63 -11.51
N PRO A 236 45.30 -10.20 -10.27
CA PRO A 236 44.34 -10.06 -9.18
C PRO A 236 43.36 -8.89 -9.41
N TYR A 237 43.84 -7.75 -9.92
CA TYR A 237 43.06 -6.63 -10.46
C TYR A 237 44.03 -5.65 -11.15
N THR A 238 43.48 -4.65 -11.84
CA THR A 238 44.20 -3.44 -12.26
C THR A 238 43.50 -2.20 -11.74
N ILE A 239 44.21 -1.06 -11.77
CA ILE A 239 43.63 0.23 -11.38
C ILE A 239 42.94 0.85 -12.60
N PRO A 240 41.63 1.15 -12.53
CA PRO A 240 40.95 1.88 -13.58
C PRO A 240 41.66 3.21 -13.87
N PRO A 241 41.97 3.56 -15.13
CA PRO A 241 42.67 4.80 -15.46
C PRO A 241 41.92 6.07 -15.05
N SER A 242 40.60 5.97 -14.83
CA SER A 242 39.74 7.07 -14.38
C SER A 242 39.69 7.23 -12.86
N ASN A 243 40.40 6.42 -12.08
CA ASN A 243 40.45 6.61 -10.63
C ASN A 243 41.15 7.94 -10.28
N PRO A 244 40.58 8.74 -9.36
CA PRO A 244 41.01 10.12 -9.10
C PRO A 244 42.41 10.25 -8.51
N PHE A 245 42.91 9.21 -7.83
CA PHE A 245 44.22 9.22 -7.17
C PHE A 245 45.26 8.32 -7.84
N GLY A 246 44.90 7.63 -8.93
CA GLY A 246 45.79 6.69 -9.60
C GLY A 246 46.08 5.39 -8.82
N ASP A 247 45.29 5.10 -7.79
CA ASP A 247 45.31 3.88 -6.97
C ASP A 247 43.89 3.32 -6.79
N GLU A 248 43.66 2.39 -5.85
CA GLU A 248 42.34 1.78 -5.63
C GLU A 248 41.28 2.77 -5.11
N ILE A 249 41.68 3.92 -4.57
CA ILE A 249 40.76 4.83 -3.88
C ILE A 249 39.87 5.55 -4.91
N TRP A 250 38.57 5.40 -4.74
CA TRP A 250 37.55 6.14 -5.49
C TRP A 250 37.08 7.38 -4.73
N SER A 251 36.72 7.22 -3.46
CA SER A 251 36.37 8.33 -2.56
C SER A 251 36.82 8.00 -1.14
N TYR A 252 36.89 9.01 -0.27
CA TYR A 252 37.52 8.88 1.04
C TYR A 252 36.80 9.67 2.12
N GLY A 253 37.24 9.50 3.37
CA GLY A 253 36.60 10.16 4.49
C GLY A 253 35.31 9.48 4.94
N LEU A 254 35.22 8.15 4.78
CA LEU A 254 34.11 7.33 5.24
C LEU A 254 34.46 6.66 6.58
N ARG A 255 33.47 6.38 7.42
CA ARG A 255 33.64 5.70 8.71
C ARG A 255 33.38 4.20 8.60
N ASN A 256 32.18 3.81 8.24
CA ASN A 256 31.72 2.43 8.15
C ASN A 256 30.45 2.32 7.29
N VAL A 257 30.59 2.57 5.97
CA VAL A 257 29.52 2.29 4.99
C VAL A 257 29.13 0.82 5.07
N TRP A 258 28.04 0.54 5.79
CA TRP A 258 27.61 -0.83 6.07
C TRP A 258 26.88 -1.42 4.86
N ARG A 259 25.93 -0.68 4.30
CA ARG A 259 25.33 -0.96 2.98
C ARG A 259 25.35 0.27 2.10
N ALA A 260 25.54 0.00 0.83
CA ALA A 260 25.34 0.93 -0.26
C ALA A 260 24.52 0.23 -1.35
N SER A 261 24.10 0.98 -2.36
CA SER A 261 23.52 0.42 -3.58
C SER A 261 23.70 1.42 -4.72
N PHE A 262 23.87 0.88 -5.94
CA PHE A 262 23.65 1.69 -7.13
C PHE A 262 22.16 1.68 -7.45
N ASP A 263 21.58 2.84 -7.72
CA ASP A 263 20.26 2.92 -8.33
C ASP A 263 20.33 2.34 -9.74
N ARG A 264 19.66 1.20 -9.97
CA ARG A 264 19.70 0.49 -11.26
C ARG A 264 19.23 1.31 -12.46
N ASP A 265 18.43 2.35 -12.25
CA ASP A 265 17.93 3.20 -13.35
C ASP A 265 18.88 4.36 -13.66
N THR A 266 19.43 5.01 -12.63
CA THR A 266 20.22 6.25 -12.80
C THR A 266 21.72 6.03 -12.71
N GLY A 267 22.15 4.96 -12.05
CA GLY A 267 23.54 4.67 -11.72
C GLY A 267 24.08 5.47 -10.52
N ASP A 268 23.22 6.19 -9.80
CA ASP A 268 23.63 6.97 -8.62
C ASP A 268 23.97 6.04 -7.45
N LEU A 269 25.02 6.38 -6.70
CA LEU A 269 25.47 5.60 -5.55
C LEU A 269 24.91 6.19 -4.25
N TRP A 270 24.19 5.35 -3.51
CA TRP A 270 23.63 5.66 -2.20
C TRP A 270 24.39 4.91 -1.12
N MET A 271 24.77 5.57 -0.03
CA MET A 271 25.57 4.94 1.03
C MET A 271 24.98 5.28 2.40
N GLY A 272 24.74 4.26 3.23
CA GLY A 272 24.50 4.46 4.66
C GLY A 272 25.81 4.33 5.43
N ASP A 273 26.34 5.44 5.91
CA ASP A 273 27.58 5.47 6.71
C ASP A 273 27.25 5.56 8.21
N VAL A 274 27.76 4.58 8.97
CA VAL A 274 27.45 4.47 10.40
C VAL A 274 28.24 5.52 11.18
N GLY A 275 27.52 6.27 12.00
CA GLY A 275 28.02 7.30 12.90
C GLY A 275 28.94 6.85 14.03
N GLN A 276 29.67 7.79 14.62
CA GLN A 276 30.50 7.55 15.79
C GLN A 276 29.69 7.44 17.07
N ASN A 277 29.01 8.51 17.48
CA ASN A 277 28.30 8.62 18.76
C ASN A 277 27.03 9.49 18.70
N ALA A 278 26.84 10.27 17.64
CA ALA A 278 25.89 11.37 17.62
C ALA A 278 25.05 11.45 16.36
N TRP A 279 25.59 11.11 15.19
CA TRP A 279 24.91 11.34 13.91
C TRP A 279 25.08 10.15 12.97
N GLU A 280 23.98 9.71 12.38
CA GLU A 280 23.94 8.74 11.30
C GLU A 280 23.67 9.46 9.97
N GLU A 281 24.22 8.96 8.86
CA GLU A 281 24.21 9.70 7.60
C GLU A 281 23.90 8.86 6.35
N ILE A 282 23.28 9.51 5.37
CA ILE A 282 23.11 9.02 4.00
C ILE A 282 23.91 9.91 3.06
N ASP A 283 24.96 9.34 2.49
CA ASP A 283 25.74 9.96 1.44
C ASP A 283 25.20 9.59 0.06
N PHE A 284 25.33 10.53 -0.88
CA PHE A 284 24.88 10.38 -2.25
C PHE A 284 25.97 10.83 -3.21
N GLN A 285 26.33 9.97 -4.16
CA GLN A 285 27.23 10.30 -5.25
C GLN A 285 26.48 10.14 -6.59
N PRO A 286 26.37 11.21 -7.40
CA PRO A 286 25.72 11.11 -8.69
C PRO A 286 26.51 10.22 -9.65
N ALA A 287 25.82 9.51 -10.54
CA ALA A 287 26.39 8.56 -11.49
C ALA A 287 27.48 9.15 -12.40
N ASN A 288 27.43 10.46 -12.64
CA ASN A 288 28.38 11.20 -13.47
C ASN A 288 29.60 11.73 -12.69
N SER A 289 29.75 11.38 -11.41
CA SER A 289 30.90 11.79 -10.62
C SER A 289 32.21 11.23 -11.19
N SER A 290 33.27 12.04 -11.07
CA SER A 290 34.65 11.63 -11.36
C SER A 290 35.35 10.94 -10.17
N GLY A 291 34.64 10.72 -9.07
CA GLY A 291 35.24 10.31 -7.80
C GLY A 291 36.05 11.44 -7.14
N GLY A 292 36.63 11.11 -5.98
CA GLY A 292 37.52 11.98 -5.22
C GLY A 292 36.84 12.73 -4.08
N GLU A 293 35.55 12.50 -3.86
CA GLU A 293 34.80 13.07 -2.76
C GLU A 293 35.44 12.73 -1.42
N ASN A 294 35.48 13.73 -0.55
CA ASN A 294 35.85 13.58 0.85
C ASN A 294 34.58 13.69 1.70
N TRP A 295 34.09 12.57 2.20
CA TRP A 295 32.87 12.49 3.02
C TRP A 295 33.05 13.02 4.46
N GLY A 296 34.27 13.45 4.80
CA GLY A 296 34.51 14.27 5.99
C GLY A 296 34.92 13.51 7.25
N TRP A 297 34.63 12.21 7.39
CA TRP A 297 35.14 11.42 8.52
C TRP A 297 36.68 11.37 8.48
N ARG A 298 37.42 11.61 9.57
CA ARG A 298 37.06 11.74 10.99
C ARG A 298 36.82 13.16 11.49
N CYS A 299 36.76 14.13 10.60
CA CYS A 299 36.64 15.54 10.93
C CYS A 299 35.19 15.89 11.30
N TYR A 300 34.25 15.30 10.58
CA TYR A 300 32.81 15.47 10.72
C TYR A 300 32.14 14.11 10.89
N GLU A 301 30.98 14.13 11.54
CA GLU A 301 30.06 13.01 11.71
C GLU A 301 28.68 13.56 11.30
N GLY A 302 28.15 13.16 10.16
CA GLY A 302 27.17 14.00 9.47
C GLY A 302 27.82 15.28 8.92
N ASP A 303 27.05 16.37 8.91
CA ASP A 303 27.56 17.72 8.67
C ASP A 303 28.13 18.40 9.93
N ASN A 304 28.15 17.66 11.06
CA ASN A 304 28.48 18.17 12.37
C ASN A 304 29.96 17.93 12.72
N SER A 305 30.61 18.92 13.35
CA SER A 305 32.02 18.81 13.72
C SER A 305 32.24 17.72 14.80
N TYR A 306 33.13 16.77 14.53
CA TYR A 306 33.55 15.75 15.50
C TYR A 306 34.94 16.07 16.09
N ASN A 307 35.99 16.03 15.25
CA ASN A 307 37.34 16.38 15.64
C ASN A 307 38.09 17.01 14.46
N THR A 308 38.03 18.34 14.37
CA THR A 308 38.59 19.12 13.26
C THR A 308 40.09 19.41 13.40
N SER A 309 40.76 18.86 14.42
CA SER A 309 42.20 19.05 14.60
C SER A 309 42.99 18.37 13.47
N GLY A 310 43.74 19.15 12.69
CA GLY A 310 44.52 18.66 11.56
C GLY A 310 43.70 18.31 10.31
N CYS A 311 42.43 18.73 10.27
CA CYS A 311 41.53 18.46 9.15
C CYS A 311 41.69 19.45 8.00
N PRO A 312 41.43 19.00 6.75
CA PRO A 312 41.22 19.91 5.63
C PRO A 312 40.05 20.88 5.90
N SER A 313 39.94 21.91 5.07
CA SER A 313 38.78 22.82 5.12
C SER A 313 37.49 22.03 4.84
N SER A 314 36.40 22.34 5.55
CA SER A 314 35.09 21.77 5.24
C SER A 314 34.62 22.08 3.81
N ALA A 315 35.13 23.16 3.19
CA ALA A 315 34.81 23.48 1.80
C ALA A 315 35.39 22.47 0.78
N THR A 316 36.28 21.56 1.20
CA THR A 316 36.78 20.47 0.35
C THR A 316 36.06 19.15 0.63
N MET A 317 35.00 19.17 1.43
CA MET A 317 34.24 17.98 1.83
C MET A 317 32.88 17.97 1.14
N THR A 318 32.34 16.77 0.97
CA THR A 318 30.97 16.52 0.52
C THR A 318 30.21 16.01 1.73
N PHE A 319 29.14 16.71 2.09
CA PHE A 319 28.31 16.35 3.25
C PHE A 319 27.12 15.50 2.82
N PRO A 320 26.56 14.70 3.74
CA PRO A 320 25.44 13.83 3.44
C PRO A 320 24.20 14.61 2.98
N ILE A 321 23.34 13.95 2.19
CA ILE A 321 22.05 14.51 1.79
C ILE A 321 21.00 14.38 2.89
N TRP A 322 21.24 13.51 3.88
CA TRP A 322 20.36 13.29 5.02
C TRP A 322 21.15 12.81 6.23
N GLU A 323 20.78 13.30 7.41
CA GLU A 323 21.34 12.86 8.69
C GLU A 323 20.27 12.78 9.77
N TYR A 324 20.51 11.98 10.81
CA TYR A 324 19.70 12.01 12.03
C TYR A 324 20.53 11.73 13.28
N SER A 325 20.12 12.35 14.39
CA SER A 325 20.84 12.20 15.65
C SER A 325 20.57 10.84 16.31
N HIS A 326 21.58 10.30 16.99
CA HIS A 326 21.41 9.24 17.99
C HIS A 326 20.40 9.69 19.06
N GLY A 327 19.56 8.77 19.53
CA GLY A 327 18.51 9.08 20.50
C GLY A 327 17.11 8.68 20.06
N GLY A 328 16.11 9.33 20.64
CA GLY A 328 14.69 9.00 20.43
C GLY A 328 14.21 7.80 21.26
N SER A 329 12.93 7.46 21.07
CA SER A 329 12.28 6.28 21.64
C SER A 329 11.37 5.69 20.55
N PRO A 330 11.79 4.60 19.85
CA PRO A 330 12.97 3.76 20.13
C PRO A 330 14.32 4.44 19.84
N PHE A 331 15.39 3.96 20.49
CA PHE A 331 16.74 4.55 20.43
C PHE A 331 17.45 4.19 19.12
N ARG A 332 17.86 5.22 18.36
CA ARG A 332 18.58 5.10 17.09
C ARG A 332 20.08 5.18 17.31
N CYS A 333 20.86 4.34 16.63
CA CYS A 333 22.31 4.31 16.84
C CYS A 333 23.16 3.66 15.75
N SER A 334 22.58 3.26 14.62
CA SER A 334 23.32 2.66 13.51
C SER A 334 22.44 2.60 12.29
N ILE A 335 22.69 3.48 11.31
CA ILE A 335 22.03 3.39 10.01
C ILE A 335 22.46 2.13 9.30
N THR A 336 21.53 1.49 8.62
CA THR A 336 21.80 0.29 7.83
C THR A 336 22.16 0.64 6.38
N GLY A 337 21.64 1.75 5.86
CA GLY A 337 21.55 2.03 4.41
C GLY A 337 20.39 1.27 3.75
N GLY A 338 20.27 1.34 2.43
CA GLY A 338 19.28 0.56 1.69
C GLY A 338 19.28 0.78 0.19
N TYR A 339 18.09 0.80 -0.43
CA TYR A 339 17.91 0.68 -1.89
C TYR A 339 16.81 1.61 -2.41
N VAL A 340 16.98 2.10 -3.63
CA VAL A 340 15.92 2.79 -4.37
C VAL A 340 14.96 1.76 -4.94
N TYR A 341 13.66 1.88 -4.65
CA TYR A 341 12.64 0.99 -5.20
C TYR A 341 12.50 1.19 -6.71
N ARG A 342 12.77 0.12 -7.48
CA ARG A 342 12.66 0.05 -8.94
C ARG A 342 11.84 -1.16 -9.40
N GLY A 343 11.06 -1.73 -8.49
CA GLY A 343 10.11 -2.80 -8.77
C GLY A 343 8.86 -2.30 -9.50
N SER A 344 8.02 -3.25 -9.88
CA SER A 344 6.79 -2.99 -10.63
C SER A 344 5.52 -3.22 -9.81
N SER A 345 5.62 -3.91 -8.68
CA SER A 345 4.47 -4.20 -7.82
C SER A 345 3.91 -2.95 -7.13
N MET A 346 4.75 -1.96 -6.83
CA MET A 346 4.38 -0.70 -6.18
C MET A 346 4.81 0.51 -7.04
N PRO A 347 4.17 0.77 -8.21
CA PRO A 347 4.59 1.84 -9.11
C PRO A 347 4.64 3.24 -8.46
N TRP A 348 3.79 3.48 -7.46
CA TRP A 348 3.77 4.74 -6.70
C TRP A 348 5.04 4.96 -5.85
N MET A 349 5.81 3.90 -5.56
CA MET A 349 7.08 3.98 -4.83
C MET A 349 8.31 4.08 -5.72
N ASN A 350 8.15 4.04 -7.06
CA ASN A 350 9.28 4.13 -7.98
C ASN A 350 10.16 5.37 -7.71
N GLY A 351 11.47 5.16 -7.60
CA GLY A 351 12.45 6.20 -7.29
C GLY A 351 12.52 6.61 -5.81
N THR A 352 11.90 5.84 -4.91
CA THR A 352 11.95 6.09 -3.46
C THR A 352 13.05 5.27 -2.80
N TYR A 353 13.94 5.92 -2.05
CA TYR A 353 15.01 5.27 -1.29
C TYR A 353 14.48 4.77 0.06
N PHE A 354 14.57 3.47 0.30
CA PHE A 354 14.25 2.82 1.58
C PHE A 354 15.52 2.61 2.38
N PHE A 355 15.46 2.92 3.68
CA PHE A 355 16.56 2.69 4.60
C PHE A 355 16.03 2.47 6.02
N GLY A 356 16.90 2.05 6.94
CA GLY A 356 16.50 1.80 8.31
C GLY A 356 17.66 1.91 9.28
N ASP A 357 17.34 1.71 10.55
CA ASP A 357 18.29 1.75 11.65
C ASP A 357 18.26 0.42 12.44
N TYR A 358 19.45 -0.13 12.65
CA TYR A 358 19.65 -1.43 13.30
C TYR A 358 19.15 -1.45 14.76
N CYS A 359 19.28 -0.34 15.49
CA CYS A 359 19.00 -0.29 16.92
C CYS A 359 17.52 -0.07 17.22
N SER A 360 16.90 0.84 16.47
CA SER A 360 15.52 1.27 16.65
C SER A 360 14.52 0.43 15.87
N ASN A 361 14.98 -0.32 14.87
CA ASN A 361 14.18 -1.07 13.91
C ASN A 361 13.27 -0.18 13.05
N GLN A 362 13.52 1.12 13.06
CA GLN A 362 12.73 2.05 12.27
C GLN A 362 13.11 1.95 10.80
N ILE A 363 12.10 2.02 9.93
CA ILE A 363 12.24 2.07 8.49
C ILE A 363 11.74 3.42 8.01
N TRP A 364 12.49 4.04 7.12
CA TRP A 364 12.13 5.29 6.47
C TRP A 364 12.22 5.18 4.97
N THR A 365 11.51 6.11 4.33
CA THR A 365 11.64 6.38 2.90
C THR A 365 11.94 7.84 2.67
N LEU A 366 12.68 8.16 1.60
CA LEU A 366 12.80 9.51 1.07
C LEU A 366 12.99 9.50 -0.44
N ARG A 367 12.84 10.66 -1.09
CA ARG A 367 13.19 10.89 -2.49
C ARG A 367 14.24 11.99 -2.59
N TYR A 368 15.10 11.91 -3.59
CA TYR A 368 16.11 12.93 -3.88
C TYR A 368 16.14 13.23 -5.37
N ASP A 369 16.15 14.51 -5.74
CA ASP A 369 16.14 14.96 -7.14
C ASP A 369 17.51 15.43 -7.66
N GLY A 370 18.58 15.16 -6.90
CA GLY A 370 19.92 15.69 -7.15
C GLY A 370 20.18 17.05 -6.49
N SER A 371 19.18 17.63 -5.82
CA SER A 371 19.32 18.92 -5.12
C SER A 371 18.67 18.95 -3.75
N SER A 372 17.49 18.32 -3.58
CA SER A 372 16.70 18.39 -2.36
C SER A 372 16.05 17.07 -2.01
N VAL A 373 16.00 16.77 -0.71
CA VAL A 373 15.27 15.63 -0.17
C VAL A 373 13.78 16.00 -0.04
N SER A 374 12.92 15.08 -0.44
CA SER A 374 11.47 15.20 -0.34
C SER A 374 10.83 13.86 0.08
N ASP A 375 9.55 13.87 0.42
CA ASP A 375 8.76 12.68 0.77
C ASP A 375 9.41 11.79 1.85
N TYR A 376 10.06 12.43 2.82
CA TYR A 376 10.60 11.75 3.99
C TYR A 376 9.45 11.23 4.86
N GLN A 377 9.37 9.92 5.05
CA GLN A 377 8.31 9.26 5.81
C GLN A 377 8.90 8.16 6.69
N GLU A 378 8.37 8.05 7.91
CA GLU A 378 8.59 6.87 8.76
C GLU A 378 7.53 5.82 8.41
N ARG A 379 7.99 4.62 8.06
CA ARG A 379 7.19 3.55 7.46
C ARG A 379 7.06 2.32 8.36
N THR A 380 7.56 2.36 9.58
CA THR A 380 7.68 1.16 10.43
C THR A 380 6.32 0.55 10.75
N SER A 381 5.34 1.40 11.07
CA SER A 381 3.98 0.92 11.38
C SER A 381 3.28 0.34 10.15
N GLU A 382 3.45 0.98 8.99
CA GLU A 382 2.92 0.52 7.69
C GLU A 382 3.53 -0.82 7.28
N LEU A 383 4.84 -1.00 7.50
CA LEU A 383 5.57 -2.22 7.17
C LEU A 383 5.54 -3.29 8.27
N THR A 384 4.55 -3.27 9.16
CA THR A 384 4.38 -4.33 10.16
C THR A 384 4.15 -5.67 9.45
N PRO A 385 4.96 -6.71 9.73
CA PRO A 385 4.85 -7.96 8.99
C PRO A 385 3.62 -8.77 9.40
N ASN A 386 3.11 -9.55 8.45
CA ASN A 386 2.03 -10.51 8.71
C ASN A 386 2.36 -11.58 9.78
N ALA A 387 3.65 -11.85 10.01
CA ALA A 387 4.14 -12.78 11.00
C ALA A 387 5.59 -12.45 11.38
N GLY A 388 5.98 -12.76 12.62
CA GLY A 388 7.31 -12.36 13.14
C GLY A 388 7.35 -10.87 13.48
N ALA A 389 8.55 -10.32 13.61
CA ALA A 389 8.75 -8.89 13.83
C ALA A 389 10.08 -8.48 13.21
N ILE A 390 10.07 -7.44 12.37
CA ILE A 390 11.31 -6.88 11.82
C ILE A 390 12.11 -6.29 12.99
N GLY A 391 13.32 -6.82 13.22
CA GLY A 391 14.21 -6.24 14.21
C GLY A 391 15.68 -6.54 13.98
N ALA A 392 16.55 -5.69 14.49
CA ALA A 392 17.98 -5.71 14.19
C ALA A 392 18.24 -5.67 12.67
N ILE A 393 17.66 -4.67 11.99
CA ILE A 393 17.68 -4.54 10.53
C ILE A 393 19.14 -4.52 10.05
N SER A 394 19.57 -5.60 9.41
CA SER A 394 20.95 -5.79 8.99
C SER A 394 21.18 -5.43 7.53
N SER A 395 20.13 -5.41 6.71
CA SER A 395 20.20 -4.98 5.32
C SER A 395 18.82 -4.74 4.74
N PHE A 396 18.79 -3.96 3.67
CA PHE A 396 17.79 -4.11 2.63
C PHE A 396 18.42 -4.88 1.45
N GLY A 397 17.62 -5.22 0.45
CA GLY A 397 18.10 -5.75 -0.81
C GLY A 397 16.96 -5.94 -1.80
N GLU A 398 17.30 -6.37 -3.00
CA GLU A 398 16.35 -6.48 -4.10
C GLU A 398 16.42 -7.84 -4.81
N ASP A 399 15.30 -8.24 -5.41
CA ASP A 399 15.27 -9.37 -6.35
C ASP A 399 15.55 -8.91 -7.80
N TYR A 400 15.58 -9.88 -8.71
CA TYR A 400 15.74 -9.68 -10.14
C TYR A 400 14.80 -8.61 -10.71
N TYR A 401 13.57 -8.51 -10.18
CA TYR A 401 12.54 -7.59 -10.65
C TYR A 401 12.60 -6.21 -9.99
N GLY A 402 13.47 -6.00 -9.00
CA GLY A 402 13.59 -4.74 -8.26
C GLY A 402 12.61 -4.65 -7.09
N GLU A 403 11.97 -5.75 -6.72
CA GLU A 403 11.16 -5.80 -5.50
C GLU A 403 12.07 -5.86 -4.27
N LEU A 404 11.70 -5.13 -3.22
CA LEU A 404 12.57 -4.94 -2.06
C LEU A 404 12.30 -5.93 -0.92
N TYR A 405 13.36 -6.21 -0.19
CA TYR A 405 13.38 -7.09 0.97
C TYR A 405 14.05 -6.40 2.14
N VAL A 406 13.56 -6.70 3.34
CA VAL A 406 14.23 -6.39 4.60
C VAL A 406 14.85 -7.65 5.15
N CYS A 407 16.12 -7.55 5.51
CA CYS A 407 16.89 -8.60 6.15
C CYS A 407 17.16 -8.19 7.60
N ASP A 408 16.93 -9.13 8.51
CA ASP A 408 17.06 -8.89 9.94
C ASP A 408 18.12 -9.82 10.53
N LEU A 409 18.92 -9.33 11.49
CA LEU A 409 20.03 -10.12 12.03
C LEU A 409 19.56 -11.29 12.90
N ASN A 410 18.26 -11.35 13.21
CA ASN A 410 17.64 -12.39 14.03
C ASN A 410 17.33 -13.66 13.22
N GLY A 411 17.39 -13.61 11.89
CA GLY A 411 17.29 -14.78 11.03
C GLY A 411 16.10 -14.76 10.08
N GLU A 412 15.47 -13.61 9.87
CA GLU A 412 14.26 -13.47 9.06
C GLU A 412 14.50 -12.57 7.82
N ILE A 413 13.78 -12.89 6.75
CA ILE A 413 13.70 -12.08 5.52
C ILE A 413 12.24 -11.73 5.29
N PHE A 414 11.97 -10.47 5.03
CA PHE A 414 10.63 -9.95 4.77
C PHE A 414 10.60 -9.32 3.38
N SER A 415 9.60 -9.63 2.56
CA SER A 415 9.37 -8.90 1.31
C SER A 415 8.49 -7.67 1.59
N ILE A 416 8.85 -6.53 1.00
CA ILE A 416 8.00 -5.33 0.96
C ILE A 416 7.12 -5.45 -0.28
N ARG A 417 5.81 -5.28 -0.12
CA ARG A 417 4.84 -5.48 -1.20
C ARG A 417 3.60 -4.60 -1.01
N PRO A 418 2.76 -4.43 -2.06
CA PRO A 418 1.46 -3.80 -1.90
C PRO A 418 0.67 -4.45 -0.78
N ASP A 419 0.02 -3.64 0.05
CA ASP A 419 -1.03 -4.15 0.91
C ASP A 419 -2.22 -4.50 0.02
N GLN A 420 -2.61 -5.77 0.06
CA GLN A 420 -3.74 -6.30 -0.68
C GLN A 420 -4.74 -6.80 0.37
N PRO A 421 -5.43 -5.87 1.06
CA PRO A 421 -6.40 -6.25 2.07
C PRO A 421 -7.46 -7.15 1.44
N THR A 422 -7.92 -8.12 2.22
CA THR A 422 -8.95 -9.05 1.79
C THR A 422 -10.27 -8.77 2.51
N GLY A 423 -11.38 -9.08 1.85
CA GLY A 423 -12.73 -8.83 2.34
C GLY A 423 -13.74 -9.78 1.72
N ALA A 424 -15.01 -9.56 2.00
CA ALA A 424 -16.13 -10.30 1.45
C ALA A 424 -16.39 -9.92 -0.03
N CYS A 425 -16.78 -10.89 -0.84
CA CYS A 425 -17.14 -10.72 -2.24
C CYS A 425 -18.48 -11.40 -2.52
N CYS A 426 -19.48 -10.65 -2.98
CA CYS A 426 -20.77 -11.21 -3.39
C CYS A 426 -20.69 -11.67 -4.85
N PHE A 427 -20.96 -12.94 -5.10
CA PHE A 427 -20.97 -13.52 -6.44
C PHE A 427 -22.01 -14.64 -6.52
N ASN A 428 -22.96 -14.55 -7.45
CA ASN A 428 -24.06 -15.52 -7.63
C ASN A 428 -24.79 -15.86 -6.31
N ASP A 429 -25.30 -14.85 -5.61
CA ASP A 429 -26.01 -15.01 -4.32
C ASP A 429 -25.18 -15.64 -3.20
N GLN A 430 -23.86 -15.76 -3.36
CA GLN A 430 -22.95 -16.32 -2.37
C GLN A 430 -21.91 -15.29 -1.96
N CYS A 431 -21.70 -15.18 -0.65
CA CYS A 431 -20.57 -14.44 -0.13
C CYS A 431 -19.32 -15.32 -0.09
N VAL A 432 -18.28 -14.90 -0.80
CA VAL A 432 -16.96 -15.52 -0.79
C VAL A 432 -16.03 -14.68 0.10
N PRO A 433 -15.50 -15.22 1.22
CA PRO A 433 -14.65 -14.47 2.12
C PRO A 433 -13.21 -14.37 1.60
N ASN A 434 -12.43 -13.46 2.21
CA ASN A 434 -10.98 -13.31 2.00
C ASN A 434 -10.57 -13.10 0.53
N GLN A 435 -11.37 -12.38 -0.24
CA GLN A 435 -11.04 -11.99 -1.60
C GLN A 435 -10.34 -10.63 -1.60
N THR A 436 -9.40 -10.41 -2.52
CA THR A 436 -8.99 -9.04 -2.85
C THR A 436 -10.06 -8.41 -3.74
N SER A 437 -10.10 -7.08 -3.81
CA SER A 437 -10.99 -6.36 -4.72
C SER A 437 -10.82 -6.83 -6.17
N ALA A 438 -9.57 -7.03 -6.61
CA ALA A 438 -9.24 -7.52 -7.94
C ALA A 438 -9.73 -8.95 -8.20
N THR A 439 -9.55 -9.88 -7.25
CA THR A 439 -10.04 -11.26 -7.42
C THR A 439 -11.56 -11.30 -7.46
N CYS A 440 -12.22 -10.46 -6.65
CA CYS A 440 -13.68 -10.33 -6.66
C CYS A 440 -14.19 -9.80 -8.02
N ALA A 441 -13.58 -8.74 -8.54
CA ALA A 441 -13.93 -8.18 -9.85
C ALA A 441 -13.68 -9.17 -11.00
N ASN A 442 -12.60 -9.97 -10.93
CA ASN A 442 -12.27 -10.96 -11.96
C ASN A 442 -13.30 -12.07 -12.10
N VAL A 443 -14.02 -12.40 -11.02
CA VAL A 443 -15.13 -13.35 -11.09
C VAL A 443 -16.47 -12.67 -11.42
N GLY A 444 -16.50 -11.35 -11.60
CA GLY A 444 -17.73 -10.58 -11.78
C GLY A 444 -18.53 -10.39 -10.49
N GLY A 445 -17.87 -10.53 -9.33
CA GLY A 445 -18.47 -10.30 -8.02
C GLY A 445 -18.35 -8.85 -7.54
N GLU A 446 -19.17 -8.50 -6.56
CA GLU A 446 -19.18 -7.19 -5.91
C GLU A 446 -18.39 -7.23 -4.59
N TYR A 447 -17.30 -6.45 -4.52
CA TYR A 447 -16.43 -6.41 -3.36
C TYR A 447 -17.02 -5.53 -2.25
N GLN A 448 -17.15 -6.10 -1.05
CA GLN A 448 -17.90 -5.49 0.05
C GLN A 448 -17.04 -4.60 0.96
N GLY A 449 -15.73 -4.50 0.67
CA GLY A 449 -14.78 -3.67 1.40
C GLY A 449 -13.75 -4.46 2.21
N ASP A 450 -12.67 -3.79 2.57
CA ASP A 450 -11.52 -4.37 3.27
C ASP A 450 -11.91 -4.87 4.67
N ASN A 451 -11.47 -6.08 5.03
CA ASN A 451 -11.74 -6.73 6.31
C ASN A 451 -13.23 -6.94 6.63
N VAL A 452 -14.13 -6.81 5.65
CA VAL A 452 -15.56 -7.14 5.81
C VAL A 452 -15.74 -8.65 5.78
N ASN A 453 -16.44 -9.20 6.76
CA ASN A 453 -16.72 -10.64 6.83
C ASN A 453 -18.03 -10.96 6.12
N CYS A 454 -18.12 -12.17 5.55
CA CYS A 454 -19.37 -12.66 4.99
C CYS A 454 -20.51 -12.82 6.00
N ALA A 455 -20.21 -12.83 7.30
CA ALA A 455 -21.24 -12.82 8.34
C ALA A 455 -21.99 -11.47 8.42
N ASP A 456 -21.39 -10.41 7.88
CA ASP A 456 -21.88 -9.04 7.95
C ASP A 456 -22.47 -8.56 6.60
N VAL A 457 -22.63 -9.46 5.62
CA VAL A 457 -22.98 -9.17 4.22
C VAL A 457 -24.16 -10.02 3.76
N ASN A 458 -25.15 -9.41 3.10
CA ASN A 458 -26.24 -10.11 2.40
C ASN A 458 -26.05 -10.01 0.88
N CYS A 459 -25.88 -11.14 0.18
CA CYS A 459 -25.58 -11.17 -1.26
C CYS A 459 -26.78 -11.53 -2.15
N LEU A 460 -28.01 -11.61 -1.62
CA LEU A 460 -29.18 -12.03 -2.38
C LEU A 460 -29.56 -11.02 -3.47
N THR A 461 -29.90 -11.49 -4.67
CA THR A 461 -30.41 -10.64 -5.76
C THR A 461 -31.74 -9.99 -5.38
N PRO A 462 -31.89 -8.67 -5.58
CA PRO A 462 -33.17 -8.00 -5.46
C PRO A 462 -34.21 -8.51 -6.47
N PRO A 463 -35.51 -8.35 -6.18
CA PRO A 463 -36.57 -8.74 -7.11
C PRO A 463 -36.46 -7.99 -8.44
N SER A 464 -37.03 -8.53 -9.52
CA SER A 464 -36.87 -7.91 -10.85
C SER A 464 -37.51 -6.53 -10.99
N ASN A 465 -38.44 -6.19 -10.09
CA ASN A 465 -39.16 -4.91 -10.05
C ASN A 465 -38.68 -3.99 -8.92
N ASP A 466 -37.41 -4.07 -8.57
CA ASP A 466 -36.77 -3.29 -7.50
C ASP A 466 -36.54 -1.80 -7.85
N ASP A 467 -36.79 -1.41 -9.10
CA ASP A 467 -36.71 -0.03 -9.59
C ASP A 467 -37.86 0.27 -10.56
N CYS A 468 -38.24 1.54 -10.68
CA CYS A 468 -39.36 1.98 -11.50
C CYS A 468 -39.16 1.60 -12.98
N ASP A 469 -37.92 1.62 -13.48
CA ASP A 469 -37.60 1.29 -14.89
C ASP A 469 -37.97 -0.16 -15.22
N ASN A 470 -37.96 -1.03 -14.22
CA ASN A 470 -38.31 -2.45 -14.33
C ASN A 470 -39.61 -2.80 -13.60
N ALA A 471 -40.46 -1.81 -13.34
CA ALA A 471 -41.72 -1.98 -12.62
C ALA A 471 -42.57 -3.11 -13.25
N ALA A 472 -43.10 -4.00 -12.41
CA ALA A 472 -43.98 -5.06 -12.88
C ALA A 472 -45.34 -4.47 -13.28
N VAL A 473 -45.95 -4.97 -14.35
CA VAL A 473 -47.28 -4.49 -14.77
C VAL A 473 -48.35 -5.05 -13.83
N ALA A 474 -49.10 -4.17 -13.19
CA ALA A 474 -50.31 -4.49 -12.45
C ALA A 474 -51.55 -4.19 -13.31
N GLY A 475 -52.60 -4.98 -13.16
CA GLY A 475 -53.92 -4.72 -13.74
C GLY A 475 -54.97 -4.53 -12.64
N GLU A 476 -56.22 -4.33 -13.04
CA GLU A 476 -57.34 -4.36 -12.10
C GLU A 476 -57.45 -5.74 -11.42
N GLY A 477 -57.78 -5.73 -10.12
CA GLY A 477 -57.78 -6.89 -9.25
C GLY A 477 -56.54 -6.94 -8.35
N ASN A 478 -56.17 -8.16 -7.94
CA ASN A 478 -55.14 -8.41 -6.92
C ASN A 478 -53.80 -8.83 -7.56
N THR A 479 -52.73 -8.14 -7.17
CA THR A 479 -51.35 -8.43 -7.55
C THR A 479 -50.51 -8.68 -6.30
N ASN A 480 -49.85 -9.83 -6.20
CA ASN A 480 -48.98 -10.13 -5.06
C ASN A 480 -47.62 -9.46 -5.20
N PHE A 481 -47.03 -9.07 -4.07
CA PHE A 481 -45.69 -8.49 -3.99
C PHE A 481 -44.87 -9.10 -2.84
N ASP A 482 -43.55 -8.93 -2.90
CA ASP A 482 -42.57 -9.35 -1.90
C ASP A 482 -41.45 -8.30 -1.81
N THR A 483 -41.21 -7.76 -0.61
CA THR A 483 -40.17 -6.76 -0.35
C THR A 483 -38.97 -7.31 0.41
N GLU A 484 -38.92 -8.60 0.78
CA GLU A 484 -37.91 -9.13 1.71
C GLU A 484 -36.45 -9.00 1.24
N ASN A 485 -36.23 -8.95 -0.07
CA ASN A 485 -34.90 -8.82 -0.68
C ASN A 485 -34.76 -7.54 -1.52
N ALA A 486 -35.72 -6.62 -1.42
CA ALA A 486 -35.70 -5.39 -2.19
C ALA A 486 -34.60 -4.44 -1.70
N THR A 487 -34.09 -3.58 -2.58
CA THR A 487 -33.26 -2.45 -2.19
C THR A 487 -34.12 -1.22 -1.88
N ASP A 488 -33.54 -0.24 -1.21
CA ASP A 488 -34.18 1.06 -1.03
C ASP A 488 -33.88 1.92 -2.26
N SER A 489 -34.94 2.32 -2.97
CA SER A 489 -34.83 3.15 -4.17
C SER A 489 -34.32 4.59 -3.88
N GLY A 490 -34.19 4.99 -2.61
CA GLY A 490 -33.47 6.20 -2.18
C GLY A 490 -34.25 7.51 -2.32
N TYR A 491 -35.55 7.48 -2.63
CA TYR A 491 -36.40 8.68 -2.70
C TYR A 491 -36.78 9.12 -1.28
N THR A 492 -36.40 10.34 -0.89
CA THR A 492 -36.50 10.82 0.52
C THR A 492 -37.37 12.07 0.73
N GLU A 493 -37.84 12.74 -0.32
CA GLU A 493 -38.53 14.04 -0.19
C GLU A 493 -40.07 13.97 -0.15
N SER A 494 -40.68 12.93 -0.72
CA SER A 494 -42.15 12.77 -0.79
C SER A 494 -42.64 11.51 -0.07
N CYS A 495 -41.97 10.37 -0.25
CA CYS A 495 -42.23 9.10 0.45
C CYS A 495 -40.94 8.45 0.93
N THR A 496 -40.65 8.49 2.23
CA THR A 496 -39.56 7.70 2.82
C THR A 496 -40.04 6.27 3.04
N PHE A 497 -39.72 5.38 2.11
CA PHE A 497 -39.78 3.94 2.34
C PHE A 497 -38.36 3.42 2.47
N GLY A 498 -38.18 2.34 3.24
CA GLY A 498 -36.94 1.56 3.21
C GLY A 498 -36.89 0.72 1.93
N GLN A 499 -36.85 -0.61 2.08
CA GLN A 499 -36.88 -1.53 0.93
C GLN A 499 -38.25 -1.49 0.23
N ASP A 500 -38.25 -1.41 -1.10
CA ASP A 500 -39.47 -1.18 -1.87
C ASP A 500 -39.48 -1.83 -3.26
N VAL A 501 -40.67 -2.08 -3.78
CA VAL A 501 -40.88 -2.64 -5.12
C VAL A 501 -41.85 -1.81 -5.94
N TRP A 502 -41.70 -1.90 -7.26
CA TRP A 502 -42.40 -1.05 -8.21
C TRP A 502 -43.40 -1.80 -9.08
N TYR A 503 -44.56 -1.17 -9.29
CA TYR A 503 -45.58 -1.63 -10.21
C TYR A 503 -46.04 -0.49 -11.14
N LYS A 504 -46.33 -0.81 -12.39
CA LYS A 504 -46.91 0.09 -13.39
C LYS A 504 -48.35 -0.31 -13.68
N PHE A 505 -49.25 0.67 -13.75
CA PHE A 505 -50.65 0.48 -14.11
C PHE A 505 -51.05 1.42 -15.25
N ASP A 506 -51.73 0.87 -16.25
CA ASP A 506 -52.31 1.60 -17.37
C ASP A 506 -53.82 1.32 -17.36
N PRO A 507 -54.68 2.30 -17.04
CA PRO A 507 -56.13 2.10 -17.00
C PRO A 507 -56.68 1.87 -18.41
N LEU A 508 -57.76 1.09 -18.49
CA LEU A 508 -58.44 0.77 -19.75
C LEU A 508 -59.48 1.82 -20.17
N TYR A 509 -59.88 2.69 -19.25
CA TYR A 509 -60.92 3.71 -19.42
C TYR A 509 -60.73 4.82 -18.38
N ASP A 510 -61.28 6.00 -18.66
CA ASP A 510 -61.37 7.10 -17.71
C ASP A 510 -62.24 6.71 -16.51
N GLY A 511 -61.85 7.11 -15.29
CA GLY A 511 -62.65 6.83 -14.11
C GLY A 511 -62.02 7.15 -12.78
N THR A 512 -62.65 6.63 -11.72
CA THR A 512 -62.19 6.77 -10.34
C THR A 512 -61.57 5.45 -9.87
N MET A 513 -60.25 5.46 -9.68
CA MET A 513 -59.49 4.33 -9.17
C MET A 513 -59.50 4.29 -7.63
N LEU A 514 -59.72 3.11 -7.07
CA LEU A 514 -59.42 2.75 -5.69
C LEU A 514 -58.22 1.80 -5.68
N ALA A 515 -57.13 2.19 -5.00
CA ALA A 515 -55.96 1.36 -4.80
C ALA A 515 -55.75 1.07 -3.31
N SER A 516 -55.31 -0.15 -2.97
CA SER A 516 -54.99 -0.53 -1.59
C SER A 516 -53.91 -1.61 -1.51
N VAL A 517 -53.18 -1.65 -0.40
CA VAL A 517 -52.17 -2.67 -0.11
C VAL A 517 -52.46 -3.35 1.23
N THR A 518 -52.21 -4.66 1.28
CA THR A 518 -52.28 -5.45 2.51
C THR A 518 -51.05 -6.33 2.63
N GLY A 519 -50.38 -6.31 3.77
CA GLY A 519 -49.19 -7.12 4.03
C GLY A 519 -49.46 -8.25 5.01
N THR A 520 -48.67 -9.31 4.90
CA THR A 520 -48.52 -10.31 5.95
C THR A 520 -47.25 -10.00 6.74
N LEU A 521 -47.37 -9.84 8.06
CA LEU A 521 -46.26 -9.58 9.00
C LEU A 521 -45.69 -8.15 8.98
N PHE A 522 -46.10 -7.29 8.05
CA PHE A 522 -45.82 -5.85 8.09
C PHE A 522 -46.98 -5.02 7.48
N SER A 523 -46.94 -3.70 7.68
CA SER A 523 -47.96 -2.76 7.22
C SER A 523 -47.47 -1.99 5.98
N PRO A 524 -47.70 -2.47 4.75
CA PRO A 524 -47.24 -1.79 3.55
C PRO A 524 -47.95 -0.45 3.34
N GLU A 525 -47.24 0.49 2.73
CA GLU A 525 -47.69 1.83 2.37
C GLU A 525 -47.45 2.06 0.87
N ILE A 526 -48.19 3.00 0.27
CA ILE A 526 -48.13 3.29 -1.16
C ILE A 526 -47.52 4.68 -1.40
N GLY A 527 -46.57 4.74 -2.32
CA GLY A 527 -46.16 5.95 -3.02
C GLY A 527 -46.69 5.91 -4.44
N PHE A 528 -47.50 6.89 -4.82
CA PHE A 528 -48.22 6.91 -6.09
C PHE A 528 -47.75 8.07 -6.97
N TYR A 529 -47.49 7.77 -8.25
CA TYR A 529 -46.96 8.72 -9.22
C TYR A 529 -47.72 8.63 -10.54
N GLU A 530 -47.88 9.78 -11.21
CA GLU A 530 -48.58 9.92 -12.50
C GLU A 530 -47.59 10.35 -13.59
N GLY A 531 -47.79 9.85 -14.82
CA GLY A 531 -47.12 10.36 -16.01
C GLY A 531 -45.94 9.52 -16.48
N SER A 532 -44.75 9.66 -15.87
CA SER A 532 -43.55 8.89 -16.23
C SER A 532 -42.91 8.26 -15.01
N CYS A 533 -42.06 7.25 -15.23
CA CYS A 533 -41.16 6.69 -14.22
C CYS A 533 -40.49 7.84 -13.44
N PRO A 534 -40.70 7.95 -12.12
CA PRO A 534 -40.11 9.04 -11.36
C PRO A 534 -38.59 8.92 -11.41
N THR A 535 -37.91 9.98 -11.84
CA THR A 535 -36.44 10.05 -11.84
C THR A 535 -36.01 11.26 -11.01
N GLY A 536 -35.26 11.02 -9.91
CA GLY A 536 -34.84 12.07 -8.98
C GLY A 536 -35.97 12.57 -8.06
N ASN A 537 -35.97 13.86 -7.72
CA ASN A 537 -36.91 14.43 -6.72
C ASN A 537 -38.30 14.68 -7.32
N PHE A 538 -39.05 13.61 -7.59
CA PHE A 538 -40.44 13.68 -8.01
C PHE A 538 -41.39 13.71 -6.79
N GLU A 539 -42.37 14.61 -6.82
CA GLU A 539 -43.40 14.71 -5.79
C GLU A 539 -44.46 13.64 -6.03
N ALA A 540 -44.72 12.82 -5.01
CA ALA A 540 -45.75 11.77 -5.09
C ALA A 540 -47.14 12.40 -5.02
N VAL A 541 -48.06 11.90 -5.83
CA VAL A 541 -49.47 12.31 -5.85
C VAL A 541 -50.20 11.86 -4.58
N ALA A 542 -49.86 10.67 -4.09
CA ALA A 542 -50.28 10.16 -2.80
C ALA A 542 -49.13 9.41 -2.13
N CYS A 543 -49.04 9.49 -0.80
CA CYS A 543 -47.92 8.93 -0.07
C CYS A 543 -48.29 8.47 1.35
N GLY A 544 -47.77 7.31 1.76
CA GLY A 544 -47.82 6.84 3.15
C GLY A 544 -49.17 6.25 3.57
N GLU A 545 -50.12 6.18 2.65
CA GLU A 545 -51.45 5.60 2.87
C GLU A 545 -51.46 4.14 2.43
N SER A 546 -52.19 3.29 3.14
CA SER A 546 -52.43 1.89 2.75
C SER A 546 -53.56 1.73 1.73
N SER A 547 -54.32 2.81 1.49
CA SER A 547 -55.33 2.89 0.43
C SER A 547 -55.66 4.34 0.08
N PHE A 548 -55.97 4.63 -1.19
CA PHE A 548 -56.42 5.95 -1.62
C PHE A 548 -57.34 5.86 -2.84
N ILE A 549 -58.01 6.97 -3.16
CA ILE A 549 -58.86 7.14 -4.34
C ILE A 549 -58.25 8.23 -5.22
N TYR A 550 -58.22 8.01 -6.54
CA TYR A 550 -57.70 8.98 -7.50
C TYR A 550 -58.42 8.89 -8.86
N SER A 551 -58.57 10.01 -9.55
CA SER A 551 -59.12 10.03 -10.92
C SER A 551 -58.05 9.62 -11.92
N VAL A 552 -58.34 8.62 -12.75
CA VAL A 552 -57.41 8.09 -13.75
C VAL A 552 -57.96 8.31 -15.15
N SER A 553 -57.06 8.47 -16.12
CA SER A 553 -57.41 8.66 -17.52
C SER A 553 -56.79 7.60 -18.43
N GLU A 554 -57.56 7.12 -19.40
CA GLU A 554 -57.11 6.24 -20.46
C GLU A 554 -55.91 6.87 -21.19
N GLY A 555 -54.88 6.05 -21.44
CA GLY A 555 -53.66 6.50 -22.10
C GLY A 555 -52.64 7.19 -21.18
N THR A 556 -52.94 7.39 -19.89
CA THR A 556 -51.98 7.86 -18.89
C THR A 556 -51.47 6.69 -18.05
N SER A 557 -50.15 6.60 -17.87
CA SER A 557 -49.53 5.59 -17.01
C SER A 557 -49.43 6.07 -15.56
N TYR A 558 -49.51 5.12 -14.63
CA TYR A 558 -49.36 5.35 -13.20
C TYR A 558 -48.38 4.35 -12.57
N TRP A 559 -47.68 4.77 -11.52
CA TRP A 559 -46.68 3.96 -10.82
C TRP A 559 -46.99 3.84 -9.34
N PHE A 560 -46.85 2.63 -8.82
CA PHE A 560 -46.96 2.29 -7.41
C PHE A 560 -45.60 1.86 -6.90
N ARG A 561 -45.06 2.62 -5.95
CA ARG A 561 -43.94 2.21 -5.09
C ARG A 561 -44.54 1.64 -3.81
N ILE A 562 -44.24 0.39 -3.49
CA ILE A 562 -44.78 -0.31 -2.31
C ILE A 562 -43.64 -0.65 -1.37
N GLY A 563 -43.73 -0.15 -0.14
CA GLY A 563 -42.72 -0.38 0.89
C GLY A 563 -43.28 -0.04 2.27
N ASN A 564 -42.42 0.27 3.23
CA ASN A 564 -42.82 0.73 4.55
C ASN A 564 -41.83 1.78 5.08
N ASN A 565 -42.34 2.82 5.74
CA ASN A 565 -41.52 3.91 6.28
C ASN A 565 -40.63 3.51 7.47
N SER A 566 -40.99 2.44 8.19
CA SER A 566 -40.15 1.87 9.25
C SER A 566 -39.07 0.91 8.70
N GLY A 567 -39.08 0.61 7.40
CA GLY A 567 -38.15 -0.30 6.74
C GLY A 567 -38.46 -1.79 6.94
N ASP A 568 -39.64 -2.12 7.49
CA ASP A 568 -40.11 -3.51 7.61
C ASP A 568 -40.45 -4.09 6.23
N THR A 569 -40.19 -5.39 6.05
CA THR A 569 -40.42 -6.09 4.77
C THR A 569 -41.24 -7.36 4.91
N GLY A 570 -41.76 -7.85 3.79
CA GLY A 570 -42.56 -9.07 3.73
C GLY A 570 -43.38 -9.21 2.45
N PHE A 571 -44.26 -10.21 2.47
CA PHE A 571 -45.21 -10.48 1.40
C PHE A 571 -46.50 -9.67 1.55
N GLY A 572 -47.14 -9.34 0.43
CA GLY A 572 -48.45 -8.67 0.45
C GLY A 572 -49.20 -8.72 -0.88
N THR A 573 -50.29 -7.96 -0.94
CA THR A 573 -51.16 -7.84 -2.11
C THR A 573 -51.49 -6.37 -2.36
N LEU A 574 -51.25 -5.90 -3.59
CA LEU A 574 -51.77 -4.67 -4.16
C LEU A 574 -53.13 -4.97 -4.81
N THR A 575 -54.16 -4.19 -4.52
CA THR A 575 -55.49 -4.29 -5.11
C THR A 575 -55.83 -2.99 -5.81
N ILE A 576 -56.18 -3.06 -7.10
CA ILE A 576 -56.61 -1.92 -7.92
C ILE A 576 -58.03 -2.19 -8.43
N SER A 577 -58.92 -1.21 -8.35
CA SER A 577 -60.26 -1.25 -8.95
C SER A 577 -60.55 0.11 -9.57
N VAL A 578 -61.05 0.15 -10.82
CA VAL A 578 -61.47 1.41 -11.45
C VAL A 578 -62.97 1.39 -11.66
N ILE A 579 -63.65 2.47 -11.24
CA ILE A 579 -65.05 2.72 -11.54
C ILE A 579 -65.06 3.72 -12.71
N PRO A 580 -65.57 3.37 -13.90
CA PRO A 580 -65.62 4.30 -15.03
C PRO A 580 -66.31 5.62 -14.63
N SER A 581 -65.80 6.76 -15.12
CA SER A 581 -66.52 8.02 -15.00
C SER A 581 -67.70 7.98 -15.97
N GLU A 582 -68.92 8.20 -15.47
CA GLU A 582 -70.10 8.24 -16.32
C GLU A 582 -69.92 9.34 -17.38
N GLU A 583 -69.73 8.95 -18.64
CA GLU A 583 -69.92 9.85 -19.77
C GLU A 583 -71.42 10.21 -19.77
N ASN A 584 -71.74 11.50 -19.63
CA ASN A 584 -73.10 11.98 -19.94
C ASN A 584 -73.47 11.45 -21.33
N CYS A 585 -74.51 10.63 -21.44
CA CYS A 585 -74.91 10.07 -22.73
C CYS A 585 -75.39 11.21 -23.63
N GLU A 586 -74.56 11.64 -24.58
CA GLU A 586 -74.93 12.67 -25.55
C GLU A 586 -76.20 12.23 -26.29
N GLY A 587 -77.29 12.99 -26.07
CA GLY A 587 -78.63 12.71 -26.59
C GLY A 587 -79.61 12.04 -25.62
N ASP A 588 -79.26 11.72 -24.37
CA ASP A 588 -80.27 11.45 -23.34
C ASP A 588 -80.85 12.77 -22.83
N CYS A 589 -81.97 13.14 -23.44
CA CYS A 589 -82.62 14.42 -23.24
C CYS A 589 -83.54 14.43 -22.02
N ASN A 590 -83.90 13.26 -21.52
CA ASN A 590 -84.89 13.13 -20.47
C ASN A 590 -84.27 12.66 -19.14
N GLY A 591 -83.00 12.26 -19.16
CA GLY A 591 -82.17 11.95 -17.99
C GLY A 591 -82.54 10.61 -17.36
N ASP A 592 -83.02 9.66 -18.17
CA ASP A 592 -83.35 8.30 -17.74
C ASP A 592 -82.34 7.24 -18.17
N ASP A 593 -81.19 7.70 -18.68
CA ASP A 593 -80.03 6.93 -19.11
C ASP A 593 -80.33 5.96 -20.27
N VAL A 594 -81.37 6.24 -21.08
CA VAL A 594 -81.76 5.42 -22.23
C VAL A 594 -82.15 6.28 -23.42
N ARG A 595 -81.33 6.28 -24.49
CA ARG A 595 -81.67 6.93 -25.77
C ARG A 595 -82.83 6.23 -26.48
N ASP A 596 -84.02 6.79 -26.36
CA ASP A 596 -85.22 6.27 -27.00
C ASP A 596 -86.08 7.36 -27.65
N VAL A 597 -87.29 6.98 -28.07
CA VAL A 597 -88.17 7.92 -28.78
C VAL A 597 -88.64 9.08 -27.90
N ASN A 598 -88.58 8.94 -26.58
CA ASN A 598 -88.95 9.98 -25.62
C ASN A 598 -87.90 11.10 -25.59
N ASP A 599 -86.63 10.79 -25.82
CA ASP A 599 -85.57 11.80 -25.97
C ASP A 599 -85.73 12.60 -27.25
N MET A 600 -86.06 11.95 -28.36
CA MET A 600 -86.39 12.66 -29.59
C MET A 600 -87.58 13.61 -29.39
N LEU A 601 -88.56 13.20 -28.60
CA LEU A 601 -89.73 14.03 -28.30
C LEU A 601 -89.35 15.22 -27.42
N ALA A 602 -88.45 15.04 -26.44
CA ALA A 602 -87.91 16.11 -25.62
C ALA A 602 -87.07 17.09 -26.45
N LEU A 603 -86.16 16.58 -27.29
CA LEU A 603 -85.34 17.38 -28.21
C LEU A 603 -86.20 18.22 -29.17
N LEU A 604 -87.24 17.63 -29.76
CA LEU A 604 -88.16 18.36 -30.65
C LEU A 604 -89.04 19.38 -29.92
N ALA A 605 -89.35 19.16 -28.64
CA ALA A 605 -90.14 20.11 -27.85
C ALA A 605 -89.40 21.44 -27.63
N ASP A 606 -88.07 21.37 -27.57
CA ASP A 606 -87.19 22.52 -27.31
C ASP A 606 -86.56 23.09 -28.60
N TYR A 607 -87.02 22.68 -29.78
CA TYR A 607 -86.48 23.13 -31.06
C TYR A 607 -86.43 24.66 -31.18
N GLY A 608 -85.24 25.20 -31.45
CA GLY A 608 -84.97 26.63 -31.54
C GLY A 608 -84.74 27.34 -30.20
N GLN A 609 -84.60 26.60 -29.09
CA GLN A 609 -84.24 27.13 -27.77
C GLN A 609 -82.91 26.55 -27.28
N SER A 610 -82.32 27.20 -26.28
CA SER A 610 -81.18 26.66 -25.53
C SER A 610 -81.71 25.68 -24.48
N SER A 611 -81.14 24.48 -24.47
CA SER A 611 -81.55 23.36 -23.61
C SER A 611 -80.35 22.47 -23.35
N ASP A 612 -80.38 21.69 -22.26
CA ASP A 612 -79.36 20.69 -21.95
C ASP A 612 -79.37 19.53 -22.98
N CYS A 613 -80.39 19.50 -23.84
CA CYS A 613 -80.56 18.62 -25.01
C CYS A 613 -79.73 18.97 -26.25
N ASP A 614 -78.84 19.96 -26.15
CA ASP A 614 -78.00 20.39 -27.27
C ASP A 614 -76.86 19.41 -27.50
N ILE A 615 -77.01 18.58 -28.54
CA ILE A 615 -76.08 17.50 -28.85
C ILE A 615 -74.87 18.04 -29.61
N THR A 616 -75.04 19.10 -30.40
CA THR A 616 -73.96 19.68 -31.20
C THR A 616 -73.16 20.73 -30.43
N GLY A 617 -73.68 21.22 -29.30
CA GLY A 617 -73.01 22.11 -28.37
C GLY A 617 -72.91 23.56 -28.87
N ASP A 618 -73.87 24.00 -29.69
CA ASP A 618 -73.92 25.35 -30.27
C ASP A 618 -74.89 26.32 -29.56
N ASP A 619 -75.38 25.90 -28.39
CA ASP A 619 -76.31 26.51 -27.46
C ASP A 619 -77.78 26.63 -27.95
N ILE A 620 -78.14 26.10 -29.12
CA ILE A 620 -79.52 26.12 -29.65
C ILE A 620 -79.88 24.80 -30.33
N ILE A 621 -81.05 24.22 -30.00
CA ILE A 621 -81.52 23.03 -30.72
C ILE A 621 -81.88 23.37 -32.17
N THR A 622 -81.10 22.85 -33.11
CA THR A 622 -81.28 23.00 -34.56
C THR A 622 -81.60 21.67 -35.25
N VAL A 623 -81.68 21.71 -36.58
CA VAL A 623 -81.87 20.48 -37.36
C VAL A 623 -80.65 19.58 -37.30
N ASP A 624 -79.48 20.13 -37.00
CA ASP A 624 -78.23 19.38 -36.95
C ASP A 624 -78.20 18.49 -35.69
N ASP A 625 -78.78 18.94 -34.57
CA ASP A 625 -78.99 18.13 -33.35
C ASP A 625 -79.96 16.96 -33.59
N ILE A 626 -81.03 17.18 -34.36
CA ILE A 626 -81.96 16.11 -34.75
C ILE A 626 -81.22 15.07 -35.59
N LEU A 627 -80.36 15.51 -36.51
CA LEU A 627 -79.60 14.61 -37.37
C LEU A 627 -78.53 13.84 -36.59
N ALA A 628 -77.88 14.48 -35.61
CA ALA A 628 -76.93 13.86 -34.70
C ALA A 628 -77.63 12.83 -33.78
N PHE A 629 -78.78 13.16 -33.21
CA PHE A 629 -79.56 12.20 -32.43
C PHE A 629 -79.97 10.98 -33.27
N LEU A 630 -80.38 11.19 -34.53
CA LEU A 630 -80.80 10.11 -35.42
C LEU A 630 -79.66 9.23 -35.92
N SER A 631 -78.41 9.71 -35.95
CA SER A 631 -77.28 8.88 -36.36
C SER A 631 -77.02 7.75 -35.36
N ASP A 632 -77.31 8.00 -34.08
CA ASP A 632 -77.00 7.09 -32.97
C ASP A 632 -78.26 6.53 -32.28
N PHE A 633 -79.42 6.69 -32.93
CA PHE A 633 -80.71 6.24 -32.40
C PHE A 633 -80.78 4.72 -32.21
N GLY A 634 -81.00 4.29 -30.96
CA GLY A 634 -81.12 2.89 -30.58
C GLY A 634 -79.79 2.17 -30.31
N VAL A 635 -78.67 2.91 -30.21
CA VAL A 635 -77.41 2.42 -29.67
C VAL A 635 -77.44 2.56 -28.13
N PRO A 636 -77.26 1.48 -27.33
CA PRO A 636 -77.17 1.58 -25.88
C PRO A 636 -76.08 2.57 -25.46
N CYS A 637 -76.31 3.35 -24.40
CA CYS A 637 -75.23 4.09 -23.75
C CYS A 637 -74.26 3.04 -23.15
N GLU A 638 -72.97 3.06 -23.53
CA GLU A 638 -71.94 2.16 -22.97
C GLU A 638 -71.29 2.79 -21.74
#